data_AF-A0A9E7GPZ4-F1
#
_entry.id   AF-A0A9E7GPZ4-F1
#
_cell.length_a   1.000
_cell.length_b   1.000
_cell.length_c   1.000
_cell.angle_alpha   90.00
_cell.angle_beta   90.00
_cell.angle_gamma   90.00
#
_symmetry.space_group_name_H-M   'P 1'
#
loop_
_entity.id
_entity.type
_entity.pdbx_description
1 polymer ?
#
loop_
_entity_poly.entity_id
_entity_poly.type
_entity_poly.pdbx_seq_one_letter_code
_entity_poly.pdbx_strand_id
1 'polypeptide(L)'
;MRSRAQWSFVLLCALLSVLIASLNGTATESFRHTHHLSNGTSLGRRAGASGISCNMFRGSWVYDESDPLYDSSTCPFLDPEFDCQRYGRPDKSYLKYRWKPDACELPRFNGLDLLRRWKGKKIMFVGDSISVNQWQSLVCMLHAAVPDAKTTYKKNDTLSL
;
A
#
# COMPACT_ATOMS: atom_id res chain seq x y z
N MET A 1 -36.89 51.03 23.08
CA MET A 1 -36.80 51.40 21.66
C MET A 1 -35.34 51.30 21.22
N ARG A 2 -34.97 50.23 20.51
CA ARG A 2 -33.59 50.01 20.04
C ARG A 2 -33.45 50.72 18.68
N SER A 3 -32.59 51.73 18.57
CA SER A 3 -32.51 52.61 17.39
C SER A 3 -32.15 51.83 16.12
N ARG A 4 -32.66 52.25 14.95
CA ARG A 4 -32.32 51.66 13.64
C ARG A 4 -30.80 51.56 13.45
N ALA A 5 -30.04 52.54 13.96
CA ALA A 5 -28.57 52.54 13.93
C ALA A 5 -27.95 51.34 14.67
N GLN A 6 -28.60 50.85 15.72
CA GLN A 6 -28.13 49.72 16.53
C GLN A 6 -28.31 48.39 15.78
N TRP A 7 -29.37 48.26 14.99
CA TRP A 7 -29.58 47.11 14.11
C TRP A 7 -28.64 47.15 12.90
N SER A 8 -28.42 48.33 12.32
CA SER A 8 -27.44 48.51 11.25
C SER A 8 -26.03 48.12 11.69
N PHE A 9 -25.62 48.50 12.90
CA PHE A 9 -24.31 48.14 13.44
C PHE A 9 -24.16 46.63 13.66
N VAL A 10 -25.20 45.98 14.20
CA VAL A 10 -25.20 44.52 14.42
C VAL A 10 -25.13 43.76 13.09
N LEU A 11 -25.87 44.20 12.07
CA LEU A 11 -25.82 43.60 10.73
C LEU A 11 -24.45 43.79 10.07
N LEU A 12 -23.86 44.97 10.21
CA LEU A 12 -22.54 45.26 9.64
C LEU A 12 -21.45 44.40 10.30
N CYS A 13 -21.49 44.25 11.64
CA CYS A 13 -20.59 43.35 12.36
C CYS A 13 -20.77 41.87 11.95
N ALA A 14 -22.02 41.43 11.75
CA ALA A 14 -22.31 40.06 11.32
C ALA A 14 -21.75 39.80 9.91
N LEU A 15 -21.98 40.70 8.95
CA LEU A 15 -21.44 40.58 7.59
C LEU A 15 -19.91 40.62 7.57
N LEU A 16 -19.27 41.47 8.38
CA LEU A 16 -17.82 41.52 8.49
C LEU A 16 -17.25 40.21 9.05
N SER A 17 -17.91 39.61 10.05
CA SER A 17 -17.48 38.33 10.63
C SER A 17 -17.58 37.16 9.65
N VAL A 18 -18.61 37.14 8.79
CA VAL A 18 -18.75 36.14 7.72
C VAL A 18 -17.70 36.33 6.64
N LEU A 19 -17.41 37.58 6.24
CA LEU A 19 -16.34 37.91 5.30
C LEU A 19 -14.96 37.45 5.80
N ILE A 20 -14.64 37.71 7.07
CA ILE A 20 -13.38 37.26 7.70
C ILE A 20 -13.30 35.73 7.72
N ALA A 21 -14.41 35.04 8.03
CA ALA A 21 -14.47 33.57 8.02
C ALA A 21 -14.30 32.98 6.60
N SER A 22 -14.71 33.71 5.56
CA SER A 22 -14.55 33.28 4.16
C SER A 22 -13.17 33.60 3.55
N LEU A 23 -12.46 34.61 4.06
CA LEU A 23 -11.09 34.96 3.63
C LEU A 23 -10.04 34.06 4.28
N ASN A 24 -10.29 33.63 5.51
CA ASN A 24 -9.54 32.54 6.13
C ASN A 24 -10.14 31.22 5.64
N GLY A 25 -9.87 30.89 4.37
CA GLY A 25 -10.11 29.56 3.83
C GLY A 25 -9.65 28.54 4.87
N THR A 26 -10.57 27.67 5.27
CA THR A 26 -10.39 26.64 6.29
C THR A 26 -8.96 26.12 6.23
N ALA A 27 -8.16 26.43 7.26
CA ALA A 27 -6.85 25.84 7.41
C ALA A 27 -7.05 24.33 7.31
N THR A 28 -6.55 23.74 6.24
CA THR A 28 -6.55 22.30 6.06
C THR A 28 -5.80 21.73 7.25
N GLU A 29 -6.49 20.98 8.10
CA GLU A 29 -5.81 20.17 9.08
C GLU A 29 -4.91 19.22 8.29
N SER A 30 -3.60 19.48 8.36
CA SER A 30 -2.59 18.54 7.94
C SER A 30 -2.90 17.24 8.68
N PHE A 31 -3.35 16.23 7.93
CA PHE A 31 -3.49 14.88 8.42
C PHE A 31 -2.08 14.37 8.74
N ARG A 32 -1.60 14.66 9.96
CA ARG A 32 -0.46 13.96 10.55
C ARG A 32 -0.91 12.51 10.73
N HIS A 33 -0.49 11.65 9.82
CA HIS A 33 -0.43 10.23 10.07
C HIS A 33 0.54 9.98 11.23
N THR A 34 0.04 10.07 12.46
CA THR A 34 0.67 9.39 13.59
C THR A 34 0.55 7.90 13.30
N HIS A 35 1.68 7.26 13.02
CA HIS A 35 1.75 5.80 13.03
C HIS A 35 1.48 5.32 14.45
N HIS A 36 0.21 5.13 14.79
CA HIS A 36 -0.19 4.33 15.94
C HIS A 36 0.19 2.88 15.62
N LEU A 37 1.40 2.48 16.02
CA LEU A 37 1.72 1.06 16.15
C LEU A 37 0.80 0.51 17.24
N SER A 38 -0.29 -0.12 16.79
CA SER A 38 -1.05 -1.04 17.63
C SER A 38 -0.10 -2.14 18.11
N ASN A 39 0.03 -2.23 19.43
CA ASN A 39 0.90 -3.17 20.12
C ASN A 39 0.23 -4.57 20.03
N GLY A 40 0.34 -5.21 18.87
CA GLY A 40 -0.02 -6.60 18.68
C GLY A 40 1.02 -7.47 19.38
N THR A 41 0.67 -8.03 20.52
CA THR A 41 1.48 -9.02 21.23
C THR A 41 1.57 -10.31 20.40
N SER A 42 2.69 -10.51 19.71
CA SER A 42 3.24 -11.84 19.46
C SER A 42 4.77 -11.77 19.37
N LEU A 43 5.42 -12.72 20.03
CA LEU A 43 6.82 -12.67 20.46
C LEU A 43 7.83 -12.59 19.31
N GLY A 44 8.76 -11.64 19.44
CA GLY A 44 9.97 -11.51 18.64
C GLY A 44 10.77 -10.26 19.05
N ARG A 45 11.07 -10.08 20.35
CA ARG A 45 11.74 -8.88 20.86
C ARG A 45 13.26 -9.02 20.86
N ARG A 46 13.89 -8.29 19.93
CA ARG A 46 15.15 -7.50 20.01
C ARG A 46 16.50 -8.22 20.17
N ALA A 47 17.36 -7.99 19.17
CA ALA A 47 18.76 -7.63 19.37
C ALA A 47 18.97 -6.20 18.81
N GLY A 48 19.81 -5.42 19.49
CA GLY A 48 19.76 -3.95 19.47
C GLY A 48 20.23 -3.25 18.20
N ALA A 49 19.58 -2.13 17.91
CA ALA A 49 20.22 -0.97 17.30
C ALA A 49 19.47 0.29 17.77
N SER A 50 20.24 1.20 18.36
CA SER A 50 19.92 2.59 18.65
C SER A 50 19.05 3.24 17.58
N GLY A 51 17.95 3.91 17.98
CA GLY A 51 17.42 5.17 17.43
C GLY A 51 17.26 5.41 15.92
N ILE A 52 17.54 4.43 15.05
CA ILE A 52 17.48 4.59 13.60
C ILE A 52 16.09 4.13 13.17
N SER A 53 15.27 5.10 12.77
CA SER A 53 14.03 4.83 12.06
C SER A 53 14.33 4.00 10.81
N CYS A 54 13.71 2.82 10.69
CA CYS A 54 13.81 1.95 9.52
C CYS A 54 13.06 2.60 8.34
N ASN A 55 13.77 3.36 7.52
CA ASN A 55 13.21 3.84 6.25
C ASN A 55 13.26 2.71 5.22
N MET A 56 12.14 2.01 5.03
CA MET A 56 12.02 0.89 4.10
C MET A 56 12.22 1.27 2.63
N PHE A 57 12.20 2.56 2.29
CA PHE A 57 12.34 3.06 0.91
C PHE A 57 13.77 3.48 0.57
N ARG A 58 14.71 3.43 1.53
CA ARG A 58 16.12 3.73 1.34
C ARG A 58 16.96 2.47 1.53
N GLY A 59 17.67 2.08 0.49
CA GLY A 59 18.35 0.79 0.44
C GLY A 59 19.00 0.54 -0.90
N SER A 60 19.30 -0.73 -1.16
CA SER A 60 19.85 -1.19 -2.43
C SER A 60 19.25 -2.54 -2.83
N TRP A 61 19.34 -2.84 -4.13
CA TRP A 61 19.05 -4.18 -4.63
C TRP A 61 20.24 -5.09 -4.37
N VAL A 62 19.98 -6.23 -3.74
CA VAL A 62 20.99 -7.25 -3.46
C VAL A 62 20.63 -8.55 -4.15
N TYR A 63 21.64 -9.24 -4.66
CA TYR A 63 21.47 -10.55 -5.28
C TYR A 63 21.18 -11.61 -4.22
N ASP A 64 20.23 -12.49 -4.51
CA ASP A 64 19.71 -13.48 -3.59
C ASP A 64 19.32 -14.77 -4.33
N GLU A 65 20.03 -15.86 -4.03
CA GLU A 65 19.84 -17.15 -4.69
C GLU A 65 18.47 -17.79 -4.37
N SER A 66 17.87 -17.44 -3.23
CA SER A 66 16.59 -17.99 -2.79
C SER A 66 15.37 -17.39 -3.49
N ASP A 67 15.54 -16.29 -4.21
CA ASP A 67 14.51 -15.68 -5.04
C ASP A 67 14.40 -16.39 -6.41
N PRO A 68 13.28 -16.28 -7.17
CA PRO A 68 12.08 -15.51 -6.87
C PRO A 68 11.13 -16.21 -5.88
N LEU A 69 10.19 -15.44 -5.32
CA LEU A 69 9.14 -15.93 -4.42
C LEU A 69 8.09 -16.82 -5.13
N TYR A 70 8.03 -16.79 -6.46
CA TYR A 70 7.16 -17.64 -7.28
C TYR A 70 7.74 -17.82 -8.68
N ASP A 71 7.37 -18.91 -9.35
CA ASP A 71 7.64 -19.13 -10.77
C ASP A 71 6.46 -18.63 -11.61
N SER A 72 6.69 -17.72 -12.56
CA SER A 72 5.64 -17.16 -13.42
C SER A 72 4.90 -18.24 -14.20
N SER A 73 5.60 -19.28 -14.63
CA SER A 73 5.04 -20.38 -15.43
C SER A 73 4.00 -21.22 -14.69
N THR A 74 4.04 -21.20 -13.35
CA THR A 74 3.11 -21.96 -12.49
C THR A 74 1.92 -21.14 -12.02
N CYS A 75 1.90 -19.82 -12.26
CA CYS A 75 0.83 -18.96 -11.76
C CYS A 75 -0.33 -18.85 -12.77
N PRO A 76 -1.55 -19.32 -12.43
CA PRO A 76 -2.68 -19.31 -13.36
C PRO A 76 -3.33 -17.93 -13.51
N PHE A 77 -2.90 -16.92 -12.74
CA PHE A 77 -3.51 -15.58 -12.71
C PHE A 77 -2.71 -14.54 -13.49
N LEU A 78 -1.50 -14.89 -13.94
CA LEU A 78 -0.58 -13.97 -14.59
C LEU A 78 -1.02 -13.75 -16.04
N ASP A 79 -1.25 -12.48 -16.38
CA ASP A 79 -1.57 -12.13 -17.75
C ASP A 79 -0.33 -12.26 -18.66
N PRO A 80 -0.53 -12.58 -19.95
CA PRO A 80 0.52 -12.67 -20.95
C PRO A 80 1.55 -11.55 -20.93
N GLU A 81 1.09 -10.30 -20.78
CA GLU A 81 1.91 -9.09 -20.84
C GLU A 81 2.98 -9.05 -19.73
N PHE A 82 2.81 -9.82 -18.65
CA PHE A 82 3.73 -9.88 -17.52
C PHE A 82 4.59 -11.16 -17.46
N ASP A 83 4.39 -12.13 -18.36
CA ASP A 83 5.14 -13.39 -18.38
C ASP A 83 6.37 -13.33 -19.31
N CYS A 84 7.39 -12.57 -18.92
CA CYS A 84 8.56 -12.32 -19.78
C CYS A 84 9.27 -13.60 -20.25
N GLN A 85 9.34 -14.64 -19.41
CA GLN A 85 10.01 -15.89 -19.74
C GLN A 85 9.26 -16.64 -20.85
N ARG A 86 7.93 -16.73 -20.75
CA ARG A 86 7.08 -17.30 -21.80
C ARG A 86 7.22 -16.55 -23.12
N TYR A 87 7.42 -15.24 -23.08
CA TYR A 87 7.61 -14.39 -24.26
C TYR A 87 9.07 -14.24 -24.71
N GLY A 88 9.93 -15.19 -24.34
CA GLY A 88 11.23 -15.39 -24.97
C GLY A 88 12.38 -14.63 -24.32
N ARG A 89 12.20 -14.04 -23.14
CA ARG A 89 13.32 -13.48 -22.37
C ARG A 89 14.24 -14.61 -21.89
N PRO A 90 15.53 -14.65 -22.30
CA PRO A 90 16.40 -15.79 -22.01
C PRO A 90 17.09 -15.72 -20.64
N ASP A 91 17.31 -14.52 -20.10
CA ASP A 91 17.98 -14.32 -18.82
C ASP A 91 17.00 -14.45 -17.64
N LYS A 92 17.50 -14.98 -16.51
CA LYS A 92 16.73 -15.11 -15.24
C LYS A 92 17.34 -14.33 -14.08
N SER A 93 18.48 -13.65 -14.28
CA SER A 93 19.18 -12.94 -13.21
C SER A 93 18.36 -11.80 -12.60
N TYR A 94 17.48 -11.17 -13.37
CA TYR A 94 16.59 -10.12 -12.87
C TYR A 94 15.62 -10.60 -11.79
N LEU A 95 15.31 -11.90 -11.75
CA LEU A 95 14.44 -12.52 -10.74
C LEU A 95 15.15 -12.76 -9.41
N LYS A 96 16.47 -12.63 -9.37
CA LYS A 96 17.33 -12.95 -8.22
C LYS A 96 17.66 -11.73 -7.37
N TYR A 97 16.96 -10.62 -7.55
CA TYR A 97 17.22 -9.40 -6.78
C TYR A 97 16.11 -9.16 -5.76
N ARG A 98 16.51 -8.92 -4.51
CA ARG A 98 15.62 -8.42 -3.46
C ARG A 98 16.01 -7.02 -3.03
N TRP A 99 15.01 -6.24 -2.63
CA TRP A 99 15.25 -4.94 -2.01
C TRP A 99 15.69 -5.10 -0.56
N LYS A 100 16.81 -4.47 -0.18
CA LYS A 100 17.32 -4.46 1.19
C LYS A 100 17.45 -3.02 1.70
N PRO A 101 16.63 -2.60 2.68
CA PRO A 101 16.80 -1.31 3.34
C PRO A 101 18.15 -1.20 4.06
N ASP A 102 18.71 0.01 4.11
CA ASP A 102 20.03 0.25 4.75
C ASP A 102 19.99 0.03 6.26
N ALA A 103 18.87 0.39 6.89
CA ALA A 103 18.75 0.49 8.34
C ALA A 103 18.10 -0.74 9.01
N CYS A 104 17.64 -1.72 8.23
CA CYS A 104 16.84 -2.84 8.74
C CYS A 104 16.74 -3.98 7.73
N GLU A 105 16.56 -5.20 8.23
CA GLU A 105 16.21 -6.35 7.40
C GLU A 105 14.69 -6.51 7.34
N LEU A 106 14.15 -6.67 6.13
CA LEU A 106 12.75 -7.00 5.94
C LEU A 106 12.53 -8.51 6.17
N PRO A 107 11.46 -8.91 6.88
CA PRO A 107 11.13 -10.32 7.01
C PRO A 107 10.82 -10.90 5.63
N ARG A 108 11.20 -12.16 5.40
CA ARG A 108 10.80 -12.88 4.19
C ARG A 108 9.28 -12.98 4.11
N PHE A 109 8.77 -12.91 2.88
CA PHE A 109 7.35 -13.06 2.63
C PHE A 109 6.87 -14.45 3.09
N ASN A 110 5.80 -14.46 3.88
CA ASN A 110 5.13 -15.68 4.31
C ASN A 110 3.65 -15.60 3.92
N GLY A 111 3.30 -16.20 2.78
CA GLY A 111 1.94 -16.14 2.24
C GLY A 111 0.90 -16.79 3.16
N LEU A 112 1.27 -17.86 3.88
CA LEU A 112 0.37 -18.52 4.83
C LEU A 112 0.05 -17.62 6.03
N ASP A 113 1.04 -16.91 6.57
CA ASP A 113 0.83 -15.93 7.63
C ASP A 113 -0.02 -14.74 7.14
N LEU A 114 0.25 -14.24 5.92
CA LEU A 114 -0.58 -13.20 5.31
C LEU A 114 -2.05 -13.65 5.23
N LEU A 115 -2.31 -14.82 4.66
CA LEU A 115 -3.68 -15.35 4.53
C LEU A 115 -4.39 -15.54 5.88
N ARG A 116 -3.65 -15.97 6.91
CA ARG A 116 -4.20 -16.09 8.28
C ARG A 116 -4.62 -14.74 8.84
N ARG A 117 -3.77 -13.71 8.73
CA ARG A 117 -4.05 -12.35 9.22
C ARG A 117 -5.17 -11.67 8.44
N TRP A 118 -5.27 -11.98 7.15
CA TRP A 118 -6.26 -11.41 6.23
C TRP A 118 -7.54 -12.23 6.09
N LYS A 119 -7.73 -13.28 6.90
CA LYS A 119 -8.95 -14.09 6.90
C LYS A 119 -10.19 -13.22 7.14
N GLY A 120 -11.17 -13.33 6.25
CA GLY A 120 -12.43 -12.57 6.30
C GLY A 120 -12.30 -11.09 5.91
N LYS A 121 -11.12 -10.64 5.45
CA LYS A 121 -10.88 -9.28 4.97
C LYS A 121 -10.78 -9.27 3.43
N LYS A 122 -10.87 -8.07 2.85
CA LYS A 122 -10.75 -7.84 1.41
C LYS A 122 -9.59 -6.87 1.15
N ILE A 123 -8.81 -7.14 0.11
CA ILE A 123 -7.78 -6.24 -0.43
C ILE A 123 -8.27 -5.81 -1.82
N MET A 124 -8.20 -4.52 -2.12
CA MET A 124 -8.53 -3.96 -3.43
C MET A 124 -7.36 -3.10 -3.90
N PHE A 125 -6.89 -3.34 -5.12
CA PHE A 125 -5.91 -2.51 -5.80
C PHE A 125 -6.67 -1.55 -6.72
N VAL A 126 -6.40 -0.25 -6.62
CA VAL A 126 -7.07 0.79 -7.40
C VAL A 126 -6.01 1.66 -8.04
N GLY A 127 -6.00 1.72 -9.36
CA GLY A 127 -5.05 2.52 -10.13
C GLY A 127 -5.03 2.08 -11.59
N ASP A 128 -3.89 2.31 -12.24
CA ASP A 128 -3.66 1.97 -13.63
C ASP A 128 -3.13 0.51 -13.80
N SER A 129 -2.51 0.24 -14.95
CA SER A 129 -1.91 -1.06 -15.27
C SER A 129 -0.83 -1.50 -14.28
N ILE A 130 -0.17 -0.58 -13.56
CA ILE A 130 0.80 -0.92 -12.53
C ILE A 130 0.09 -1.55 -11.33
N SER A 131 -1.10 -1.08 -10.98
CA SER A 131 -1.89 -1.65 -9.89
C SER A 131 -2.37 -3.07 -10.21
N VAL A 132 -2.68 -3.35 -11.48
CA VAL A 132 -3.00 -4.70 -11.96
C VAL A 132 -1.78 -5.62 -11.85
N ASN A 133 -0.61 -5.16 -12.27
CA ASN A 133 0.65 -5.90 -12.15
C ASN A 133 0.98 -6.23 -10.67
N GLN A 134 0.82 -5.27 -9.77
CA GLN A 134 1.02 -5.48 -8.33
C GLN A 134 0.04 -6.50 -7.74
N TRP A 135 -1.24 -6.42 -8.13
CA TRP A 135 -2.25 -7.39 -7.73
C TRP A 135 -1.89 -8.81 -8.21
N GLN A 136 -1.49 -8.97 -9.48
CA GLN A 136 -1.08 -10.26 -10.03
C GLN A 136 0.13 -10.84 -9.33
N SER A 137 1.15 -10.02 -9.07
CA SER A 137 2.32 -10.45 -8.30
C SER A 137 1.93 -10.97 -6.91
N LEU A 138 1.04 -10.26 -6.19
CA LEU A 138 0.57 -10.71 -4.89
C LEU A 138 -0.17 -12.04 -4.95
N VAL A 139 -1.11 -12.22 -5.88
CA VAL A 139 -1.87 -13.47 -5.96
C VAL A 139 -1.00 -14.65 -6.42
N CYS A 140 0.00 -14.43 -7.27
CA CYS A 140 0.98 -15.46 -7.63
C CYS A 140 1.85 -15.87 -6.44
N MET A 141 2.34 -14.91 -5.64
CA MET A 141 3.06 -15.21 -4.39
C MET A 141 2.20 -16.02 -3.40
N LEU A 142 0.91 -15.68 -3.29
CA LEU A 142 -0.03 -16.41 -2.44
C LEU A 142 -0.29 -17.82 -2.95
N HIS A 143 -0.44 -18.00 -4.26
CA HIS A 143 -0.62 -19.31 -4.89
C HIS A 143 0.61 -20.20 -4.67
N ALA A 144 1.82 -19.66 -4.89
CA ALA A 144 3.05 -20.41 -4.64
C ALA A 144 3.23 -20.78 -3.16
N ALA A 145 2.81 -19.91 -2.24
CA ALA A 145 2.92 -20.18 -0.80
C ALA A 145 1.91 -21.21 -0.28
N VAL A 146 0.74 -21.33 -0.91
CA VAL A 146 -0.32 -22.27 -0.53
C VAL A 146 -0.98 -22.86 -1.79
N PRO A 147 -0.30 -23.75 -2.53
CA PRO A 147 -0.74 -24.20 -3.85
C PRO A 147 -2.07 -24.97 -3.83
N ASP A 148 -2.36 -25.67 -2.72
CA ASP A 148 -3.59 -26.45 -2.55
C ASP A 148 -4.80 -25.61 -2.08
N ALA A 149 -4.64 -24.30 -1.94
CA ALA A 149 -5.75 -23.43 -1.56
C ALA A 149 -6.83 -23.40 -2.65
N LYS A 150 -8.09 -23.53 -2.25
CA LYS A 150 -9.22 -23.34 -3.18
C LYS A 150 -9.30 -21.88 -3.61
N THR A 151 -8.99 -21.61 -4.88
CA THR A 151 -9.03 -20.27 -5.47
C THR A 151 -10.08 -20.17 -6.55
N THR A 152 -10.83 -19.06 -6.56
CA THR A 152 -11.74 -18.70 -7.66
C THR A 152 -11.22 -17.44 -8.30
N TYR A 153 -11.01 -17.48 -9.62
CA TYR A 153 -10.59 -16.32 -10.40
C TYR A 153 -11.69 -15.95 -11.40
N LYS A 154 -12.06 -14.67 -11.42
CA LYS A 154 -13.00 -14.09 -12.38
C LYS A 154 -12.40 -12.78 -12.86
N LYS A 155 -12.12 -12.70 -14.16
CA LYS A 155 -11.79 -11.45 -14.84
C LYS A 155 -13.06 -10.99 -15.54
N ASN A 156 -13.57 -9.84 -15.14
CA ASN A 156 -14.59 -9.16 -15.91
C ASN A 156 -13.86 -8.26 -16.91
N ASP A 157 -14.35 -8.18 -18.15
CA ASP A 157 -13.83 -7.21 -19.10
C ASP A 157 -13.93 -5.80 -18.51
N THR A 158 -12.99 -4.95 -18.94
CA THR A 158 -12.82 -3.59 -18.44
C THR A 158 -14.17 -2.87 -18.42
N LEU A 159 -14.50 -2.23 -17.29
CA LEU A 159 -15.51 -1.18 -17.30
C LEU A 159 -14.95 -0.07 -18.18
N SER A 160 -15.33 -0.07 -19.46
CA SER A 160 -15.20 1.09 -20.32
C SER A 160 -16.07 2.18 -19.71
N LEU A 161 -15.44 3.07 -18.94
CA LEU A 161 -16.01 4.35 -18.50
C LEU A 161 -16.02 5.33 -19.69
#